data_AF-A0A3D1YJQ8-F1
#
_entry.id   AF-A0A3D1YJQ8-F1
#
_cell.length_a   1.000
_cell.length_b   1.000
_cell.length_c   1.000
_cell.angle_alpha   90.00
_cell.angle_beta   90.00
_cell.angle_gamma   90.00
#
_symmetry.space_group_name_H-M   'P 1'
#
loop_
_entity.id
_entity.type
_entity.pdbx_description
1 polymer ?
#
loop_
_entity_poly.entity_id
_entity_poly.type
_entity_poly.pdbx_seq_one_letter_code
_entity_poly.pdbx_strand_id
1 'polypeptide(L)'
;MCGHSFSGHFARLLHIIKPLIYGCLLSVLAPAAASDTEAPTPTPNIVILFTDDLGWGDLGAFGHPYIKTPSLDQLAAEGQQWTDFYVPAPVCSPSRAALLTGRHPVRTGLYGVGTPVMFPGDTRGIPHSEITLAEALKAKG
;
A
#
# COMPACT_ATOMS: atom_id res chain seq x y z
N MET A 1 -27.43 -30.10 -66.15
CA MET A 1 -26.57 -31.28 -65.90
C MET A 1 -25.19 -30.72 -65.51
N CYS A 2 -24.83 -30.60 -64.23
CA CYS A 2 -24.26 -31.63 -63.32
C CYS A 2 -23.01 -32.30 -63.93
N GLY A 3 -21.81 -32.34 -63.35
CA GLY A 3 -21.33 -31.89 -62.04
C GLY A 3 -19.80 -32.06 -61.85
N HIS A 4 -19.31 -31.41 -60.80
CA HIS A 4 -18.17 -31.69 -59.91
C HIS A 4 -16.84 -32.30 -60.42
N SER A 5 -15.76 -31.50 -60.33
CA SER A 5 -14.40 -31.98 -60.03
C SER A 5 -14.01 -31.52 -58.63
N PHE A 6 -14.11 -32.43 -57.66
CA PHE A 6 -13.88 -32.21 -56.23
C PHE A 6 -12.48 -32.75 -55.87
N SER A 7 -11.41 -32.09 -56.32
CA SER A 7 -10.03 -32.61 -56.10
C SER A 7 -8.97 -31.51 -55.98
N GLY A 8 -9.24 -30.44 -55.23
CA GLY A 8 -8.26 -29.36 -55.01
C GLY A 8 -8.14 -28.82 -53.58
N HIS A 9 -9.16 -29.03 -52.73
CA HIS A 9 -9.21 -28.39 -51.42
C HIS A 9 -8.53 -29.19 -50.30
N PHE A 10 -8.30 -30.50 -50.46
CA PHE A 10 -7.70 -31.33 -49.41
C PHE A 10 -6.17 -31.14 -49.29
N ALA A 11 -5.48 -30.82 -50.40
CA ALA A 11 -4.01 -30.69 -50.43
C ALA A 11 -3.49 -29.33 -49.91
N ARG A 12 -4.34 -28.29 -49.89
CA ARG A 12 -3.99 -26.97 -49.32
C ARG A 12 -4.19 -26.89 -47.82
N LEU A 13 -5.02 -27.76 -47.24
CA LEU A 13 -5.24 -27.77 -45.80
C LEU A 13 -4.02 -28.32 -45.04
N LEU A 14 -3.35 -29.34 -45.58
CA LEU A 14 -2.24 -30.04 -44.91
C LEU A 14 -0.91 -29.25 -44.82
N HIS A 15 -0.77 -28.14 -45.56
CA HIS A 15 0.41 -27.27 -45.51
C HIS A 15 0.30 -26.15 -44.47
N ILE A 16 -0.91 -25.84 -44.00
CA ILE A 16 -1.15 -24.79 -43.00
C ILE A 16 -1.08 -25.35 -41.57
N ILE A 17 -1.37 -26.65 -41.39
CA ILE A 17 -1.41 -27.30 -40.06
C ILE A 17 -0.02 -27.76 -39.58
N LYS A 18 0.90 -28.11 -40.50
CA LYS A 18 2.25 -28.59 -40.15
C LYS A 18 3.13 -27.58 -39.39
N PRO A 19 3.20 -26.28 -39.74
CA PRO A 19 3.99 -25.31 -38.96
C PRO A 19 3.35 -24.98 -37.61
N LEU A 20 2.02 -25.13 -37.49
CA LEU A 20 1.28 -24.91 -36.25
C LEU A 20 1.57 -26.00 -35.21
N ILE A 21 1.71 -27.26 -35.66
CA ILE A 21 2.04 -28.40 -34.80
C ILE A 21 3.52 -28.36 -34.37
N TYR A 22 4.45 -27.98 -35.26
CA TYR A 22 5.87 -27.82 -34.89
C TYR A 22 6.11 -26.63 -33.96
N GLY A 23 5.37 -25.52 -34.13
CA GLY A 23 5.45 -24.36 -33.23
C GLY A 23 4.94 -24.66 -31.81
N CYS A 24 3.91 -25.50 -31.67
CA CYS A 24 3.42 -25.96 -30.37
C CYS A 24 4.33 -27.03 -29.72
N LEU A 25 5.05 -27.83 -30.50
CA LEU A 25 5.95 -28.84 -29.94
C LEU A 25 7.27 -28.23 -29.43
N LEU A 26 7.70 -27.10 -29.99
CA LEU A 26 8.89 -26.36 -29.56
C LEU A 26 8.66 -25.46 -28.33
N SER A 27 7.42 -25.07 -28.02
CA SER A 27 7.11 -24.31 -26.81
C SER A 27 7.00 -25.17 -25.54
N VAL A 28 6.91 -26.49 -25.67
CA VAL A 28 6.84 -27.43 -24.54
C VAL A 28 8.23 -27.77 -23.97
N LEU A 29 9.30 -27.39 -24.66
CA LEU A 29 10.69 -27.64 -24.24
C LEU A 29 11.40 -26.36 -23.75
N ALA A 30 10.65 -25.37 -23.26
CA ALA A 30 11.26 -24.30 -22.49
C ALA A 30 11.66 -24.88 -21.11
N PRO A 31 12.93 -24.78 -20.69
CA PRO A 31 13.28 -25.15 -19.33
C PRO A 31 12.42 -24.30 -18.39
N ALA A 32 11.68 -24.96 -17.49
CA ALA A 32 10.97 -24.30 -16.41
C ALA A 32 11.99 -23.36 -15.74
N ALA A 33 11.80 -22.05 -15.94
CA ALA A 33 12.63 -21.05 -15.32
C ALA A 33 12.66 -21.40 -13.83
N ALA A 34 13.88 -21.59 -13.31
CA ALA A 34 14.09 -21.89 -11.90
C ALA A 34 13.28 -20.86 -11.11
N SER A 35 12.37 -21.36 -10.28
CA SER A 35 11.62 -20.51 -9.36
C SER A 35 12.67 -19.83 -8.50
N ASP A 36 12.88 -18.53 -8.72
CA ASP A 36 13.71 -17.72 -7.84
C ASP A 36 13.21 -17.98 -6.43
N THR A 37 14.06 -18.60 -5.63
CA THR A 37 13.77 -18.83 -4.22
C THR A 37 13.83 -17.44 -3.60
N GLU A 38 12.67 -16.80 -3.46
CA GLU A 38 12.55 -15.47 -2.86
C GLU A 38 13.24 -15.53 -1.50
N ALA A 39 14.40 -14.88 -1.41
CA ALA A 39 15.12 -14.78 -0.16
C ALA A 39 14.15 -14.18 0.87
N PRO A 40 14.08 -14.71 2.10
CA PRO A 40 13.09 -14.26 3.07
C PRO A 40 13.22 -12.75 3.24
N THR A 41 12.17 -12.02 2.86
CA THR A 41 12.13 -10.57 2.96
C THR A 41 12.34 -10.21 4.43
N PRO A 42 13.44 -9.49 4.77
CA PRO A 42 13.71 -9.16 6.16
C PRO A 42 12.56 -8.32 6.70
N THR A 43 12.11 -8.64 7.92
CA THR A 43 11.12 -7.83 8.62
C THR A 43 11.67 -6.41 8.81
N PRO A 44 11.00 -5.38 8.27
CA PRO A 44 11.50 -4.02 8.35
C PRO A 44 11.35 -3.44 9.76
N ASN A 45 12.27 -2.54 10.14
CA ASN A 45 12.08 -1.69 11.31
C ASN A 45 11.12 -0.57 10.95
N ILE A 46 10.04 -0.41 11.72
CA ILE A 46 9.02 0.62 11.49
C ILE A 46 9.25 1.75 12.49
N VAL A 47 9.59 2.95 11.99
CA VAL A 47 9.73 4.17 12.79
C VAL A 47 8.66 5.16 12.35
N ILE A 48 7.78 5.54 13.29
CA ILE A 48 6.69 6.50 13.03
C ILE A 48 7.05 7.83 13.66
N LEU A 49 7.29 8.83 12.81
CA LEU A 49 7.45 10.22 13.21
C LEU A 49 6.09 10.92 13.13
N PHE A 50 5.50 11.26 14.26
CA PHE A 50 4.18 11.91 14.32
C PHE A 50 4.27 13.25 15.05
N THR A 51 4.40 14.32 14.28
CA THR A 51 4.57 15.70 14.76
C THR A 51 3.28 16.26 15.36
N ASP A 52 3.42 17.14 16.35
CA ASP A 52 2.30 17.87 16.95
C ASP A 52 2.17 19.24 16.28
N ASP A 53 0.94 19.65 15.95
CA ASP A 53 0.60 20.97 15.38
C ASP A 53 1.49 21.43 14.18
N LEU A 54 1.89 20.50 13.32
CA LEU A 54 2.62 20.81 12.07
C LEU A 54 1.63 21.15 10.94
N GLY A 55 1.77 22.33 10.34
CA GLY A 55 0.98 22.77 9.21
C GLY A 55 1.45 22.18 7.89
N TRP A 56 0.51 22.09 6.92
CA TRP A 56 0.78 21.60 5.57
C TRP A 56 1.94 22.32 4.87
N GLY A 57 2.03 23.64 5.03
CA GLY A 57 2.99 24.49 4.35
C GLY A 57 4.27 24.74 5.13
N ASP A 58 4.54 24.05 6.26
CA ASP A 58 5.66 24.38 7.15
C ASP A 58 7.00 23.77 6.72
N LEU A 59 6.99 22.71 5.91
CA LEU A 59 8.22 22.05 5.46
C LEU A 59 8.76 22.68 4.18
N GLY A 60 10.09 22.72 4.05
CA GLY A 60 10.77 23.14 2.83
C GLY A 60 10.35 22.31 1.62
N ALA A 61 10.20 20.99 1.80
CA ALA A 61 9.67 20.07 0.79
C ALA A 61 8.26 20.42 0.26
N PHE A 62 7.44 21.14 1.04
CA PHE A 62 6.11 21.63 0.64
C PHE A 62 6.11 23.12 0.27
N GLY A 63 7.28 23.73 0.10
CA GLY A 63 7.43 25.08 -0.44
C GLY A 63 7.53 26.20 0.61
N HIS A 64 7.78 25.90 1.88
CA HIS A 64 7.95 26.95 2.89
C HIS A 64 9.16 27.87 2.56
N PRO A 65 8.99 29.21 2.49
CA PRO A 65 10.06 30.11 2.04
C PRO A 65 11.20 30.37 3.04
N TYR A 66 10.98 30.16 4.34
CA TYR A 66 11.94 30.55 5.40
C TYR A 66 12.40 29.42 6.35
N ILE A 67 11.48 28.58 6.84
CA ILE A 67 11.78 27.42 7.70
C ILE A 67 12.66 26.43 6.94
N LYS A 68 13.74 25.98 7.59
CA LYS A 68 14.70 25.03 7.03
C LYS A 68 14.51 23.67 7.68
N THR A 69 14.15 22.67 6.89
CA THR A 69 13.91 21.29 7.36
C THR A 69 14.78 20.27 6.62
N PRO A 70 16.12 20.45 6.58
CA PRO A 70 16.99 19.72 5.65
C PRO A 70 16.89 18.19 5.79
N SER A 71 16.75 17.65 7.01
CA SER A 71 16.59 16.21 7.22
C SER A 71 15.24 15.67 6.71
N LEU A 72 14.16 16.45 6.85
CA LEU A 72 12.83 16.05 6.35
C LEU A 72 12.74 16.27 4.84
N ASP A 73 13.40 17.30 4.31
CA ASP A 73 13.50 17.56 2.88
C ASP A 73 14.26 16.42 2.18
N GLN A 74 15.35 15.94 2.79
CA GLN A 74 16.07 14.77 2.33
C GLN A 74 15.19 13.51 2.38
N LEU A 75 14.51 13.25 3.51
CA LEU A 75 13.60 12.11 3.65
C LEU A 75 12.50 12.13 2.57
N ALA A 76 11.98 13.31 2.27
CA ALA A 76 10.94 13.51 1.26
C ALA A 76 11.48 13.31 -0.18
N ALA A 77 12.75 13.65 -0.44
CA ALA A 77 13.39 13.44 -1.75
C ALA A 77 13.81 11.99 -2.00
N GLU A 78 14.18 11.24 -0.95
CA GLU A 78 14.58 9.83 -1.02
C GLU A 78 13.38 8.87 -0.94
N GLY A 79 12.23 9.36 -0.49
CA GLY A 79 11.03 8.56 -0.23
C GLY A 79 9.81 8.95 -1.07
N GLN A 80 8.63 8.61 -0.54
CA GLN A 80 7.35 9.00 -1.12
C GLN A 80 6.82 10.25 -0.41
N GLN A 81 6.35 11.20 -1.20
CA GLN A 81 5.61 12.37 -0.73
C GLN A 81 4.11 12.17 -1.02
N TRP A 82 3.25 12.56 -0.08
CA TRP A 82 1.81 12.60 -0.28
C TRP A 82 1.35 14.05 -0.29
N THR A 83 0.65 14.46 -1.34
CA THR A 83 0.00 15.79 -1.47
C THR A 83 -1.38 15.82 -0.79
N ASP A 84 -1.95 14.65 -0.52
CA ASP A 84 -3.31 14.48 -0.02
C ASP A 84 -3.32 13.43 1.10
N PHE A 85 -2.82 13.81 2.28
CA PHE A 85 -2.83 12.98 3.49
C PHE A 85 -3.73 13.61 4.56
N TYR A 86 -4.67 12.83 5.10
CA TYR A 86 -5.69 13.33 6.01
C TYR A 86 -5.69 12.60 7.35
N VAL A 87 -6.06 13.33 8.40
CA VAL A 87 -6.36 12.79 9.72
C VAL A 87 -7.88 12.82 9.97
N PRO A 88 -8.44 11.86 10.70
CA PRO A 88 -9.89 11.79 10.92
C PRO A 88 -10.41 12.83 11.92
N ALA A 89 -9.53 13.50 12.67
CA ALA A 89 -9.88 14.60 13.55
C ALA A 89 -8.73 15.63 13.62
N PRO A 90 -9.02 16.94 13.62
CA PRO A 90 -8.03 18.01 13.70
C PRO A 90 -7.62 18.32 15.16
N VAL A 91 -7.67 17.32 16.05
CA VAL A 91 -7.40 17.47 17.50
C VAL A 91 -6.47 16.35 17.95
N CYS A 92 -5.56 16.65 18.87
CA CYS A 92 -4.46 15.78 19.30
C CYS A 92 -4.89 14.37 19.74
N SER A 93 -5.67 14.24 20.83
CA SER A 93 -6.08 12.93 21.37
C SER A 93 -6.85 12.06 20.37
N PRO A 94 -7.89 12.54 19.65
CA PRO A 94 -8.59 11.71 18.67
C PRO A 94 -7.76 11.36 17.44
N SER A 95 -6.90 12.27 16.96
CA SER A 95 -5.99 11.98 15.85
C SER A 95 -5.00 10.87 16.21
N ARG A 96 -4.37 10.96 17.40
CA ARG A 96 -3.44 9.95 17.91
C ARG A 96 -4.13 8.61 18.16
N ALA A 97 -5.33 8.61 18.71
CA ALA A 97 -6.10 7.39 18.91
C ALA A 97 -6.45 6.70 17.59
N ALA A 98 -6.80 7.47 16.56
CA ALA A 98 -7.08 6.91 15.24
C ALA A 98 -5.83 6.33 14.57
N LEU A 99 -4.66 6.99 14.70
CA LEU A 99 -3.38 6.44 14.24
C LEU A 99 -3.06 5.11 14.93
N LEU A 100 -3.23 5.04 16.24
CA LEU A 100 -2.90 3.85 17.02
C LEU A 100 -3.88 2.71 16.79
N THR A 101 -5.17 2.97 16.64
CA THR A 101 -6.21 1.91 16.56
C THR A 101 -6.65 1.60 15.13
N GLY A 102 -6.31 2.45 14.15
CA GLY A 102 -6.82 2.37 12.79
C GLY A 102 -8.32 2.64 12.68
N ARG A 103 -8.95 3.22 13.71
CA ARG A 103 -10.41 3.38 13.80
C ARG A 103 -10.81 4.84 13.92
N HIS A 104 -11.97 5.15 13.33
CA HIS A 104 -12.53 6.49 13.39
C HIS A 104 -12.79 6.91 14.87
N PRO A 105 -12.48 8.16 15.29
CA PRO A 105 -12.54 8.58 16.69
C PRO A 105 -13.89 8.34 17.38
N VAL A 106 -15.00 8.41 16.63
CA VAL A 106 -16.36 8.06 17.10
C VAL A 106 -16.45 6.66 17.72
N ARG A 107 -15.67 5.69 17.21
CA ARG A 107 -15.64 4.32 17.74
C ARG A 107 -14.86 4.19 19.03
N THR A 108 -13.88 5.05 19.24
CA THR A 108 -13.05 5.09 20.46
C THR A 108 -13.67 5.93 21.58
N GLY A 109 -14.73 6.70 21.30
CA GLY A 109 -15.34 7.61 22.26
C GLY A 109 -14.62 8.96 22.41
N LEU A 110 -13.50 9.17 21.71
CA LEU A 110 -12.74 10.41 21.70
C LEU A 110 -13.30 11.38 20.65
N TYR A 111 -14.45 12.01 20.92
CA TYR A 111 -15.08 12.98 20.02
C TYR A 111 -16.02 13.93 20.78
N GLY A 112 -16.44 15.02 20.13
CA GLY A 112 -17.47 15.93 20.64
C GLY A 112 -16.95 17.20 21.31
N VAL A 113 -17.90 18.04 21.76
CA VAL A 113 -17.68 19.46 22.10
C VAL A 113 -17.14 19.69 23.51
N GLY A 114 -17.19 18.68 24.39
CA GLY A 114 -16.93 18.86 25.83
C GLY A 114 -15.51 18.58 26.32
N THR A 115 -14.77 17.67 25.67
CA THR A 115 -13.35 17.34 25.99
C THR A 115 -12.85 16.24 25.03
N PRO A 116 -12.60 16.54 23.75
CA PRO A 116 -11.94 15.59 22.85
C PRO A 116 -10.48 15.39 23.25
N VAL A 117 -9.88 16.38 23.91
CA VAL A 117 -8.52 16.35 24.45
C VAL A 117 -8.53 15.74 25.84
N MET A 118 -7.63 14.79 26.07
CA MET A 118 -7.41 14.18 27.38
C MET A 118 -6.46 15.04 28.20
N PHE A 119 -6.81 15.26 29.47
CA PHE A 119 -5.98 15.96 30.45
C PHE A 119 -5.42 15.00 31.50
N PRO A 120 -4.31 15.35 32.18
CA PRO A 120 -3.83 14.59 33.31
C PRO A 120 -4.94 14.40 34.36
N GLY A 121 -5.21 13.16 34.74
CA GLY A 121 -6.27 12.81 35.71
C GLY A 121 -7.62 12.46 35.08
N ASP A 122 -7.78 12.58 33.76
CA ASP A 122 -8.98 12.03 33.09
C ASP A 122 -9.06 10.51 33.28
N THR A 123 -10.25 10.03 33.60
CA THR A 123 -10.56 8.59 33.71
C THR A 123 -10.91 7.96 32.36
N ARG A 124 -10.96 8.76 31.30
CA ARG A 124 -11.28 8.36 29.93
C ARG A 124 -9.99 8.25 29.11
N GLY A 125 -10.02 7.46 28.05
CA GLY A 125 -8.88 7.27 27.16
C GLY A 125 -9.23 6.33 26.01
N ILE A 126 -8.21 5.81 25.33
CA ILE A 126 -8.41 4.72 24.37
C ILE A 126 -8.96 3.51 25.14
N PRO A 127 -10.11 2.93 24.75
CA PRO A 127 -10.66 1.77 25.44
C PRO A 127 -9.67 0.61 25.43
N HIS A 128 -9.49 -0.07 26.57
CA HIS A 128 -8.57 -1.21 26.69
C HIS A 128 -8.92 -2.42 25.80
N SER A 129 -10.12 -2.43 25.23
CA SER A 129 -10.55 -3.43 24.26
C SER A 129 -10.05 -3.16 22.84
N GLU A 130 -9.58 -1.94 22.55
CA GLU A 130 -9.02 -1.59 21.25
C GLU A 130 -7.60 -2.15 21.12
N ILE A 131 -7.28 -2.72 19.96
CA ILE A 131 -5.93 -3.20 19.65
C ILE A 131 -5.17 -2.06 19.01
N THR A 132 -4.05 -1.69 19.60
CA THR A 132 -3.15 -0.68 19.06
C THR A 132 -2.18 -1.26 18.04
N LEU A 133 -1.63 -0.40 17.18
CA LEU A 133 -0.58 -0.72 16.23
C LEU A 133 0.62 -1.37 16.93
N ALA A 134 0.98 -0.87 18.11
CA ALA A 134 2.07 -1.43 18.91
C ALA A 134 1.77 -2.86 19.37
N GLU A 135 0.54 -3.15 19.83
CA GLU A 135 0.14 -4.51 20.22
C GLU A 135 0.08 -5.45 19.02
N ALA A 136 -0.42 -4.96 17.88
CA ALA A 136 -0.46 -5.71 16.63
C ALA A 136 0.96 -6.07 16.13
N LEU A 137 1.90 -5.13 16.19
CA LEU A 137 3.30 -5.37 15.82
C LEU A 137 4.01 -6.28 16.82
N LYS A 138 3.80 -6.08 18.13
CA LYS A 138 4.37 -6.94 19.18
C LYS A 138 3.98 -8.41 19.03
N ALA A 139 2.80 -8.69 18.51
CA ALA A 139 2.35 -10.06 18.22
C ALA A 139 3.14 -10.73 17.06
N LYS A 140 3.97 -9.98 16.33
CA LYS A 140 4.80 -10.45 15.21
C LYS A 140 6.29 -10.60 15.53
N GLY A 141 6.71 -10.28 16.75
CA GLY A 141 8.11 -10.30 17.18
C GLY A 141 8.76 -8.93 17.17
#